data_AF-A0A3B8QBE6-F1
#
_entry.id   AF-A0A3B8QBE6-F1
#
_cell.length_a   1.000
_cell.length_b   1.000
_cell.length_c   1.000
_cell.angle_alpha   90.00
_cell.angle_beta   90.00
_cell.angle_gamma   90.00
#
_symmetry.space_group_name_H-M   'P 1'
#
loop_
_entity.id
_entity.type
_entity.pdbx_description
1 polymer ?
#
loop_
_entity_poly.entity_id
_entity_poly.type
_entity_poly.pdbx_seq_one_letter_code
_entity_poly.pdbx_strand_id
1 'polypeptide(L)'
;GSVVQELVVPSDPGVHRVNWDLRHSSSVGPQVWIRHDDSELARPIGTEGPWVSPGTYSVTLEAREASLTQTVEVRGDPLLSLTQAMYEEREVYLLELIAIGRRIDAARPDLRCGRNTGGSDDDAGLCQIQSQTRQLMEALEGRQVRPGSLHPPTPEHTRRKLAIEDRLDRILSSARDDR
;
A
#
# COMPACT_ATOMS: atom_id res chain seq x y z
N GLY A 1 18.34 -4.45 -0.15
CA GLY A 1 16.94 -4.55 0.32
C GLY A 1 16.02 -3.96 -0.72
N SER A 2 14.71 -4.18 -0.60
CA SER A 2 13.69 -3.45 -1.37
C SER A 2 13.43 -2.08 -0.72
N VAL A 3 13.12 -1.08 -1.53
CA VAL A 3 12.69 0.23 -1.03
C VAL A 3 11.25 0.11 -0.52
N VAL A 4 11.03 0.51 0.73
CA VAL A 4 9.71 0.50 1.38
C VAL A 4 8.97 1.81 1.10
N GLN A 5 9.66 2.93 1.26
CA GLN A 5 9.12 4.26 1.07
C GLN A 5 10.26 5.24 0.78
N GLU A 6 9.97 6.24 -0.04
CA GLU A 6 10.87 7.34 -0.35
C GLU A 6 10.15 8.65 -0.02
N LEU A 7 10.83 9.51 0.75
CA LEU A 7 10.25 10.74 1.28
C LEU A 7 11.06 11.97 0.80
N VAL A 8 10.37 12.91 0.16
CA VAL A 8 10.89 14.26 -0.08
C VAL A 8 10.65 15.07 1.20
N VAL A 9 11.74 15.47 1.85
CA VAL A 9 11.74 16.14 3.16
C VAL A 9 12.19 17.60 3.05
N PRO A 10 11.90 18.47 4.04
CA PRO A 10 12.36 19.85 4.04
C PRO A 10 13.88 19.97 3.89
N SER A 11 14.34 20.96 3.11
CA SER A 11 15.75 21.16 2.78
C SER A 11 16.30 22.55 3.15
N ASP A 12 15.47 23.40 3.76
CA ASP A 12 15.87 24.73 4.22
C ASP A 12 16.93 24.67 5.34
N PRO A 13 17.78 25.70 5.50
CA PRO A 13 18.76 25.72 6.59
C PRO A 13 18.10 25.61 7.97
N GLY A 14 18.56 24.68 8.80
CA GLY A 14 18.08 24.49 10.16
C GLY A 14 18.05 23.03 10.61
N VAL A 15 17.39 22.78 11.74
CA VAL A 15 17.16 21.43 12.25
C VAL A 15 15.74 21.00 11.88
N HIS A 16 15.63 19.90 11.15
CA HIS A 16 14.35 19.30 10.78
C HIS A 16 14.13 17.99 11.53
N ARG A 17 12.87 17.74 11.90
CA ARG A 17 12.45 16.45 12.45
C ARG A 17 11.43 15.83 11.52
N VAL A 18 11.80 14.69 10.97
CA VAL A 18 10.98 13.87 10.08
C VAL A 18 10.75 12.54 10.76
N ASN A 19 9.52 12.03 10.70
CA ASN A 19 9.19 10.70 11.19
C ASN A 19 8.65 9.88 10.01
N TRP A 20 9.13 8.66 9.87
CA TRP A 20 8.50 7.63 9.05
C TRP A 20 7.37 6.99 9.86
N ASP A 21 6.24 6.75 9.21
CA ASP A 21 5.03 6.18 9.79
C ASP A 21 5.02 4.64 9.80
N LEU A 22 6.16 3.99 9.48
CA LEU A 22 6.32 2.53 9.44
C LEU A 22 5.43 1.84 8.39
N ARG A 23 5.13 2.53 7.29
CA ARG A 23 4.31 2.00 6.20
C ARG A 23 5.05 1.96 4.88
N HIS A 24 4.51 1.20 3.95
CA HIS A 24 4.90 1.28 2.54
C HIS A 24 4.35 2.56 1.91
N SER A 25 4.99 3.00 0.83
CA SER A 25 4.43 4.05 -0.02
C SER A 25 3.07 3.65 -0.59
N SER A 26 2.10 4.56 -0.51
CA SER A 26 0.78 4.40 -1.14
C SER A 26 0.76 4.70 -2.64
N SER A 27 1.84 5.26 -3.19
CA SER A 27 1.99 5.64 -4.60
C SER A 27 3.33 5.18 -5.18
N VAL A 28 3.44 5.20 -6.51
CA VAL A 28 4.73 4.98 -7.18
C VAL A 28 5.56 6.26 -7.09
N GLY A 29 6.81 6.13 -6.66
CA GLY A 29 7.78 7.23 -6.57
C GLY A 29 7.81 7.96 -5.22
N PRO A 30 8.61 9.03 -5.12
CA PRO A 30 8.81 9.79 -3.89
C PRO A 30 7.52 10.46 -3.41
N GLN A 31 7.27 10.42 -2.10
CA GLN A 31 6.16 11.13 -1.47
C GLN A 31 6.65 12.36 -0.73
N VAL A 32 5.96 13.48 -0.86
CA VAL A 32 6.26 14.67 -0.05
C VAL A 32 5.87 14.38 1.39
N TRP A 33 6.84 14.45 2.30
CA TRP A 33 6.57 14.35 3.72
C TRP A 33 5.87 15.62 4.21
N ILE A 34 4.72 15.45 4.84
CA ILE A 34 3.94 16.55 5.42
C ILE A 34 3.88 16.32 6.93
N ARG A 35 4.21 17.36 7.69
CA ARG A 35 4.05 17.33 9.14
C ARG A 35 2.57 17.19 9.48
N HIS A 36 2.22 16.17 10.26
CA HIS A 36 0.91 16.09 10.88
C HIS A 36 0.79 17.18 11.95
N ASP A 37 -0.15 18.11 11.76
CA ASP A 37 -0.39 19.27 12.64
C ASP A 37 -1.90 19.48 12.89
N ASP A 38 -2.61 18.37 13.11
CA ASP A 38 -4.02 18.37 13.45
C ASP A 38 -4.18 18.02 14.94
N SER A 39 -4.80 18.92 15.70
CA SER A 39 -5.02 18.75 17.14
C SER A 39 -6.20 17.83 17.48
N GLU A 40 -7.13 17.62 16.55
CA GLU A 40 -8.30 16.76 16.74
C GLU A 40 -8.01 15.30 16.36
N LEU A 41 -7.06 15.07 15.46
CA LEU A 41 -6.69 13.75 14.99
C LEU A 41 -5.34 13.29 15.51
N ALA A 42 -5.29 12.11 16.12
CA ALA A 42 -4.05 11.50 16.61
C ALA A 42 -3.08 11.09 15.47
N ARG A 43 -3.58 10.97 14.23
CA ARG A 43 -2.82 10.60 13.03
C ARG A 43 -3.50 11.13 11.77
N PRO A 44 -2.79 11.26 10.63
CA PRO A 44 -3.41 11.57 9.36
C PRO A 44 -4.53 10.56 9.01
N ILE A 45 -5.58 11.06 8.36
CA ILE A 45 -6.66 10.23 7.81
C ILE A 45 -6.55 10.24 6.29
N GLY A 46 -5.93 9.20 5.71
CA GLY A 46 -5.66 9.17 4.27
C GLY A 46 -5.34 7.78 3.72
N THR A 47 -5.08 7.72 2.41
CA THR A 47 -4.55 6.53 1.73
C THR A 47 -3.08 6.35 2.07
N GLU A 48 -2.83 5.73 3.21
CA GLU A 48 -1.51 5.24 3.62
C GLU A 48 -1.29 3.82 3.06
N GLY A 49 -0.04 3.43 2.82
CA GLY A 49 0.27 2.05 2.46
C GLY A 49 0.18 1.12 3.67
N PRO A 50 0.29 -0.20 3.48
CA PRO A 50 0.25 -1.16 4.57
C PRO A 50 1.42 -0.96 5.53
N TRP A 51 1.22 -1.31 6.79
CA TRP A 51 2.29 -1.42 7.79
C TRP A 51 3.36 -2.42 7.32
N VAL A 52 4.62 -2.10 7.62
CA VAL A 52 5.72 -3.06 7.46
C VAL A 52 5.72 -4.10 8.59
N SER A 53 6.33 -5.26 8.33
CA SER A 53 6.61 -6.23 9.39
C SER A 53 7.69 -5.74 10.37
N PRO A 54 7.72 -6.26 11.61
CA PRO A 54 8.86 -6.07 12.49
C PRO A 54 10.16 -6.54 11.85
N GLY A 55 11.26 -5.84 12.12
CA GLY A 55 12.54 -6.12 11.48
C GLY A 55 13.53 -4.97 11.56
N THR A 56 14.70 -5.15 10.94
CA THR A 56 15.72 -4.11 10.83
C THR A 56 15.64 -3.43 9.47
N TYR A 57 15.44 -2.12 9.47
CA TYR A 57 15.35 -1.29 8.28
C TYR A 57 16.57 -0.39 8.18
N SER A 58 16.99 -0.09 6.95
CA SER A 58 18.02 0.93 6.68
C SER A 58 17.33 2.21 6.20
N VAL A 59 17.66 3.33 6.83
CA VAL A 59 17.21 4.65 6.45
C VAL A 59 18.41 5.39 5.88
N THR A 60 18.31 5.82 4.63
CA THR A 60 19.32 6.65 3.97
C THR A 60 18.77 8.06 3.81
N LEU A 61 19.52 9.05 4.31
CA LEU A 61 19.27 10.46 4.11
C LEU A 61 20.26 10.99 3.08
N GLU A 62 19.74 11.51 1.97
CA GLU A 62 20.53 12.18 0.94
C GLU A 62 20.25 13.68 0.98
N ALA A 63 21.30 14.48 1.11
CA ALA A 63 21.22 15.93 1.13
C ALA A 63 22.41 16.54 0.40
N ARG A 64 22.13 17.23 -0.72
CA ARG A 64 23.15 17.78 -1.62
C ARG A 64 24.10 16.66 -2.08
N GLU A 65 25.39 16.75 -1.73
CA GLU A 65 26.43 15.77 -2.09
C GLU A 65 26.77 14.81 -0.94
N ALA A 66 26.01 14.86 0.17
CA ALA A 66 26.22 13.99 1.32
C ALA A 66 25.12 12.93 1.43
N SER A 67 25.51 11.73 1.87
CA SER A 67 24.59 10.64 2.19
C SER A 67 24.96 10.04 3.54
N LEU A 68 23.95 9.73 4.35
CA LEU A 68 24.09 9.07 5.64
C LEU A 68 23.08 7.94 5.75
N THR A 69 23.53 6.75 6.11
CA THR A 69 22.68 5.60 6.37
C THR A 69 22.71 5.21 7.84
N GLN A 70 21.54 4.95 8.41
CA GLN A 70 21.38 4.41 9.76
C GLN A 70 20.38 3.25 9.77
N THR A 71 20.49 2.38 10.77
CA THR A 71 19.55 1.27 10.98
C THR A 71 18.49 1.64 12.00
N VAL A 72 17.25 1.22 11.74
CA VAL A 72 16.11 1.35 12.66
C VAL A 72 15.52 -0.03 12.92
N GLU A 73 15.29 -0.37 14.18
CA GLU A 73 14.59 -1.59 14.58
C GLU A 73 13.09 -1.30 14.72
N VAL A 74 12.28 -1.96 13.90
CA VAL A 74 10.81 -1.97 14.02
C VAL A 74 10.43 -3.18 14.84
N ARG A 75 9.68 -2.95 15.93
CA ARG A 75 9.23 -3.99 16.85
C ARG A 75 7.74 -4.24 16.69
N GLY A 76 7.35 -5.51 16.79
CA GLY A 76 5.94 -5.87 16.89
C GLY A 76 5.30 -5.35 18.16
N ASP A 77 3.98 -5.24 18.16
CA ASP A 77 3.23 -4.84 19.35
C ASP A 77 3.42 -5.90 20.46
N PRO A 78 4.04 -5.55 21.60
CA PRO A 78 4.32 -6.51 22.67
C PRO A 78 3.05 -7.01 23.38
N LEU A 79 1.90 -6.35 23.17
CA LEU A 79 0.62 -6.76 23.73
C LEU A 79 -0.14 -7.75 22.83
N LEU A 80 0.35 -7.99 21.61
CA LEU A 80 -0.24 -8.95 20.68
C LEU A 80 0.63 -10.19 20.57
N SER A 81 0.01 -11.37 20.70
CA SER A 81 0.67 -12.67 20.49
C SER A 81 0.80 -13.01 18.99
N LEU A 82 1.38 -12.10 18.20
CA LEU A 82 1.63 -12.28 16.77
C LEU A 82 3.08 -12.73 16.54
N THR A 83 3.28 -13.75 15.70
CA THR A 83 4.63 -14.19 15.31
C THR A 83 5.16 -13.34 14.15
N GLN A 84 6.47 -13.36 13.93
CA GLN A 84 7.10 -12.71 12.78
C GLN A 84 6.43 -13.13 11.45
N ALA A 85 6.21 -14.44 11.27
CA ALA A 85 5.58 -14.98 10.07
C ALA A 85 4.16 -14.43 9.85
N MET A 86 3.42 -14.14 10.92
CA MET A 86 2.06 -13.57 10.82
C MET A 86 2.09 -12.12 10.33
N TYR A 87 3.08 -11.32 10.77
CA TYR A 87 3.28 -9.97 10.25
C TYR A 87 3.66 -10.01 8.77
N GLU A 88 4.60 -10.88 8.40
CA GLU A 88 5.08 -11.03 7.02
C GLU A 88 3.97 -11.50 6.09
N GLU A 89 3.16 -12.48 6.51
CA GLU A 89 2.02 -12.97 5.73
C GLU A 89 1.02 -11.84 5.43
N ARG A 90 0.73 -11.02 6.44
CA ARG A 90 -0.16 -9.86 6.29
C ARG A 90 0.43 -8.81 5.35
N GLU A 91 1.69 -8.46 5.52
CA GLU A 91 2.38 -7.48 4.68
C GLU A 91 2.40 -7.92 3.22
N VAL A 92 2.83 -9.16 2.94
CA VAL A 92 2.87 -9.73 1.59
C VAL A 92 1.49 -9.69 0.95
N TYR A 93 0.46 -10.14 1.67
CA TYR A 93 -0.92 -10.14 1.17
C TYR A 93 -1.39 -8.74 0.74
N LEU A 94 -1.10 -7.70 1.53
CA LEU A 94 -1.50 -6.33 1.21
C LEU A 94 -0.69 -5.73 0.06
N LEU A 95 0.60 -6.03 -0.03
CA LEU A 95 1.45 -5.59 -1.14
C LEU A 95 1.03 -6.24 -2.47
N GLU A 96 0.60 -7.50 -2.43
CA GLU A 96 0.07 -8.18 -3.61
C GLU A 96 -1.27 -7.56 -4.07
N LEU A 97 -2.15 -7.17 -3.14
CA LEU A 97 -3.37 -6.41 -3.48
C LEU A 97 -3.03 -5.05 -4.14
N ILE A 98 -2.01 -4.34 -3.65
CA ILE A 98 -1.52 -3.12 -4.30
C ILE A 98 -0.97 -3.43 -5.70
N ALA A 99 -0.24 -4.54 -5.87
CA ALA A 99 0.29 -4.95 -7.16
C ALA A 99 -0.81 -5.25 -8.19
N ILE A 100 -1.95 -5.81 -7.77
CA ILE A 100 -3.13 -5.98 -8.64
C ILE A 100 -3.59 -4.62 -9.21
N GLY A 101 -3.69 -3.59 -8.36
CA GLY A 101 -4.03 -2.23 -8.81
C GLY A 101 -3.04 -1.69 -9.84
N ARG A 102 -1.74 -1.79 -9.55
CA ARG A 102 -0.67 -1.36 -10.46
C ARG A 102 -0.70 -2.09 -11.81
N ARG A 103 -1.05 -3.38 -11.83
CA ARG A 103 -1.22 -4.15 -13.07
C ARG A 103 -2.38 -3.62 -13.92
N ILE A 104 -3.48 -3.22 -13.29
CA ILE A 104 -4.62 -2.60 -13.98
C ILE A 104 -4.21 -1.25 -14.55
N ASP A 105 -3.58 -0.39 -13.75
CA ASP A 105 -3.16 0.94 -14.18
C ASP A 105 -2.14 0.86 -15.33
N ALA A 106 -1.22 -0.11 -15.30
CA ALA A 106 -0.27 -0.35 -16.37
C ALA A 106 -0.92 -0.85 -17.67
N ALA A 107 -1.92 -1.74 -17.56
CA ALA A 107 -2.62 -2.27 -18.72
C ALA A 107 -3.63 -1.28 -19.32
N ARG A 108 -4.26 -0.46 -18.47
CA ARG A 108 -5.36 0.45 -18.80
C ARG A 108 -5.20 1.80 -18.07
N PRO A 109 -4.21 2.62 -18.48
CA PRO A 109 -3.90 3.88 -17.79
C PRO A 109 -5.04 4.91 -17.82
N ASP A 110 -5.89 4.86 -18.85
CA ASP A 110 -7.03 5.76 -19.00
C ASP A 110 -8.33 5.24 -18.36
N LEU A 111 -8.27 4.11 -17.63
CA LEU A 111 -9.44 3.52 -16.99
C LEU A 111 -10.01 4.49 -15.93
N ARG A 112 -11.30 4.79 -16.05
CA ARG A 112 -12.04 5.61 -15.08
C ARG A 112 -13.16 4.79 -14.46
N CYS A 113 -13.07 4.54 -13.17
CA CYS A 113 -14.12 3.83 -12.45
C CYS A 113 -15.06 4.82 -11.77
N GLY A 114 -16.33 4.80 -12.18
CA GLY A 114 -17.35 5.76 -11.73
C GLY A 114 -18.77 5.33 -12.10
N ARG A 115 -19.75 6.17 -11.77
CA ARG A 115 -21.18 5.80 -11.79
C ARG A 115 -21.79 5.66 -13.19
N ASN A 116 -21.15 6.19 -14.22
CA ASN A 116 -21.61 6.17 -15.62
C ASN A 116 -20.41 6.16 -16.56
N THR A 117 -19.84 4.99 -16.81
CA THR A 117 -18.84 4.82 -17.87
C THR A 117 -19.44 3.93 -18.93
N GLY A 118 -19.71 4.48 -20.11
CA GLY A 118 -20.02 3.71 -21.33
C GLY A 118 -18.77 2.98 -21.85
N GLY A 119 -18.08 2.26 -20.96
CA GLY A 119 -16.89 1.46 -21.26
C GLY A 119 -17.26 0.05 -21.72
N SER A 120 -16.27 -0.71 -22.17
CA SER A 120 -16.45 -2.12 -22.53
C SER A 120 -16.75 -3.00 -21.30
N ASP A 121 -17.17 -4.24 -21.54
CA ASP A 121 -17.36 -5.23 -20.47
C ASP A 121 -16.05 -5.50 -19.70
N ASP A 122 -14.91 -5.42 -20.38
CA ASP A 122 -13.58 -5.53 -19.76
C ASP A 122 -13.32 -4.36 -18.79
N ASP A 123 -13.67 -3.12 -19.16
CA ASP A 123 -13.53 -1.95 -18.29
C ASP A 123 -14.39 -2.09 -17.04
N ALA A 124 -15.64 -2.53 -17.22
CA ALA A 124 -16.53 -2.82 -16.10
C ALA A 124 -15.94 -3.92 -15.19
N GLY A 125 -15.34 -4.95 -15.78
CA GLY A 125 -14.65 -6.03 -15.06
C GLY A 125 -13.45 -5.54 -14.25
N LEU A 126 -12.59 -4.70 -14.84
CA LEU A 126 -11.44 -4.11 -14.16
C LEU A 126 -11.86 -3.16 -13.04
N CYS A 127 -12.91 -2.37 -13.24
CA CYS A 127 -13.46 -1.52 -12.18
C CYS A 127 -14.05 -2.32 -11.02
N GLN A 128 -14.68 -3.45 -11.32
CA GLN A 128 -15.15 -4.37 -10.27
C GLN A 128 -13.97 -4.96 -9.49
N ILE A 129 -12.89 -5.37 -10.17
CA ILE A 129 -11.67 -5.85 -9.54
C ILE A 129 -11.08 -4.78 -8.62
N GLN A 130 -10.89 -3.54 -9.11
CA GLN A 130 -10.38 -2.43 -8.28
C GLN A 130 -11.23 -2.24 -7.01
N SER A 131 -12.56 -2.34 -7.14
CA SER A 131 -13.45 -2.26 -5.99
C SER A 131 -13.28 -3.43 -5.01
N GLN A 132 -13.16 -4.66 -5.50
CA GLN A 132 -13.01 -5.85 -4.66
C GLN A 132 -11.65 -5.86 -3.94
N THR A 133 -10.57 -5.49 -4.63
CA THR A 133 -9.23 -5.34 -4.05
C THR A 133 -9.22 -4.31 -2.93
N ARG A 134 -9.85 -3.14 -3.15
CA ARG A 134 -9.98 -2.10 -2.11
C ARG A 134 -10.72 -2.61 -0.87
N GLN A 135 -11.82 -3.33 -1.06
CA GLN A 135 -12.56 -3.92 0.06
C GLN A 135 -11.74 -4.92 0.87
N LEU A 136 -10.88 -5.71 0.21
CA LEU A 136 -9.98 -6.64 0.91
C LEU A 136 -8.89 -5.90 1.68
N MET A 137 -8.33 -4.82 1.12
CA MET A 137 -7.37 -3.98 1.84
C MET A 137 -8.01 -3.34 3.07
N GLU A 138 -9.19 -2.73 2.92
CA GLU A 138 -9.92 -2.05 4.00
C GLU A 138 -10.36 -3.02 5.12
N ALA A 139 -10.59 -4.30 4.80
CA ALA A 139 -10.91 -5.31 5.81
C ALA A 139 -9.75 -5.57 6.78
N LEU A 140 -8.50 -5.33 6.35
CA LEU A 140 -7.29 -5.53 7.16
C LEU A 140 -6.66 -4.22 7.65
N GLU A 141 -6.68 -3.15 6.86
CA GLU A 141 -6.13 -1.85 7.23
C GLU A 141 -7.13 -0.98 8.02
N GLY A 142 -8.42 -1.32 7.97
CA GLY A 142 -9.50 -0.52 8.54
C GLY A 142 -9.92 0.61 7.60
N ARG A 143 -10.79 1.50 8.09
CA ARG A 143 -11.26 2.66 7.33
C ARG A 143 -11.64 3.80 8.28
N GLN A 144 -11.05 4.98 8.08
CA GLN A 144 -11.32 6.18 8.90
C GLN A 144 -11.15 5.87 10.40
N VAL A 145 -12.26 5.92 11.16
CA VAL A 145 -12.31 5.65 12.59
C VAL A 145 -12.35 4.16 12.93
N ARG A 146 -12.57 3.27 11.96
CA ARG A 146 -12.59 1.83 12.17
C ARG A 146 -11.16 1.29 12.15
N PRO A 147 -10.65 0.73 13.26
CA PRO A 147 -9.32 0.15 13.28
C PRO A 147 -9.26 -1.07 12.36
N GLY A 148 -8.11 -1.25 11.71
CA GLY A 148 -7.79 -2.47 11.00
C GLY A 148 -7.43 -3.61 11.95
N SER A 149 -7.00 -4.73 11.36
CA SER A 149 -6.46 -5.89 12.06
C SER A 149 -4.99 -6.06 11.71
N LEU A 150 -4.15 -6.31 12.72
CA LEU A 150 -2.76 -6.75 12.54
C LEU A 150 -2.62 -8.26 12.33
N HIS A 151 -3.72 -9.00 12.32
CA HIS A 151 -3.71 -10.44 12.07
C HIS A 151 -3.51 -10.75 10.57
N PRO A 152 -3.00 -11.95 10.25
CA PRO A 152 -2.91 -12.46 8.88
C PRO A 152 -4.26 -12.47 8.14
N PRO A 153 -4.25 -12.51 6.80
CA PRO A 153 -5.45 -12.77 6.02
C PRO A 153 -6.11 -14.10 6.43
N THR A 154 -7.43 -14.15 6.39
CA THR A 154 -8.17 -15.39 6.62
C THR A 154 -8.15 -16.26 5.35
N PRO A 155 -8.48 -17.57 5.43
CA PRO A 155 -8.62 -18.40 4.23
C PRO A 155 -9.64 -17.85 3.21
N GLU A 156 -10.66 -17.14 3.68
CA GLU A 156 -11.62 -16.43 2.83
C GLU A 156 -10.96 -15.29 2.05
N HIS A 157 -10.13 -14.48 2.73
CA HIS A 157 -9.38 -13.40 2.09
C HIS A 157 -8.50 -13.94 0.96
N THR A 158 -7.73 -15.00 1.25
CA THR A 158 -6.87 -15.66 0.26
C THR A 158 -7.67 -16.18 -0.94
N ARG A 159 -8.80 -16.86 -0.70
CA ARG A 159 -9.64 -17.36 -1.79
C ARG A 159 -10.19 -16.24 -2.67
N ARG A 160 -10.63 -15.14 -2.07
CA ARG A 160 -11.14 -13.97 -2.80
C ARG A 160 -10.06 -13.27 -3.61
N LYS A 161 -8.84 -13.16 -3.07
CA LYS A 161 -7.68 -12.63 -3.79
C LYS A 161 -7.36 -13.47 -5.03
N LEU A 162 -7.27 -14.79 -4.89
CA LEU A 162 -7.00 -15.69 -6.02
C LEU A 162 -8.08 -15.57 -7.11
N ALA A 163 -9.35 -15.52 -6.73
CA ALA A 163 -10.44 -15.33 -7.70
C ALA A 163 -10.35 -13.98 -8.44
N ILE A 164 -9.85 -12.93 -7.78
CA ILE A 164 -9.58 -11.63 -8.41
C ILE A 164 -8.42 -11.75 -9.40
N GLU A 165 -7.33 -12.40 -9.02
CA GLU A 165 -6.15 -12.61 -9.87
C GLU A 165 -6.51 -13.42 -11.13
N ASP A 166 -7.22 -14.54 -10.99
CA ASP A 166 -7.69 -15.36 -12.11
C ASP A 166 -8.62 -14.58 -13.06
N ARG A 167 -9.44 -13.67 -12.53
CA ARG A 167 -10.30 -12.81 -13.35
C ARG A 167 -9.48 -11.74 -14.08
N LEU A 168 -8.53 -11.11 -13.40
CA LEU A 168 -7.65 -10.13 -14.00
C LEU A 168 -6.86 -10.76 -15.16
N ASP A 169 -6.29 -11.94 -14.95
CA ASP A 169 -5.50 -12.64 -15.95
C ASP A 169 -6.32 -12.96 -17.21
N ARG A 170 -7.58 -13.37 -17.05
CA ARG A 170 -8.49 -13.60 -18.18
C ARG A 170 -8.76 -12.32 -18.98
N ILE A 171 -9.12 -11.22 -18.33
CA ILE A 171 -9.41 -9.94 -18.99
C ILE A 171 -8.15 -9.39 -19.69
N LEU A 172 -6.99 -9.47 -19.04
CA LEU A 172 -5.75 -8.98 -19.64
C LEU A 172 -5.22 -9.87 -20.77
N SER A 173 -5.61 -11.14 -20.81
CA SER A 173 -5.26 -12.05 -21.89
C SER A 173 -6.16 -11.83 -23.11
N SER A 174 -7.48 -11.69 -22.94
CA SER A 174 -8.39 -11.39 -24.06
C SER A 174 -8.02 -10.09 -24.77
N ALA A 175 -7.67 -9.05 -24.01
CA ALA A 175 -7.25 -7.76 -24.58
C ALA A 175 -5.95 -7.81 -25.41
N ARG A 176 -5.14 -8.87 -25.27
CA ARG A 176 -3.93 -9.07 -26.09
C ARG A 176 -4.24 -9.77 -27.41
N ASP A 177 -5.26 -10.63 -27.45
CA ASP A 177 -5.63 -11.39 -28.64
C ASP A 177 -6.42 -10.54 -29.66
N ASP A 178 -7.02 -9.43 -29.22
CA ASP A 178 -7.76 -8.49 -30.07
C ASP A 178 -6.88 -7.39 -30.75
N ARG A 179 -5.56 -7.43 -30.57
CA ARG A 179 -4.59 -6.50 -31.19
C ARG A 179 -3.81 -7.14 -32.34
#